data_AF-B2WEH5-F1
#
_entry.id   AF-B2WEH5-F1
#
_cell.length_a   1.000
_cell.length_b   1.000
_cell.length_c   1.000
_cell.angle_alpha   90.00
_cell.angle_beta   90.00
_cell.angle_gamma   90.00
#
_symmetry.space_group_name_H-M   'P 1'
#
loop_
_entity.id
_entity.type
_entity.pdbx_description
1 polymer ?
#
loop_
_entity_poly.entity_id
_entity_poly.type
_entity_poly.pdbx_seq_one_letter_code
_entity_poly.pdbx_strand_id
1 'polypeptide(L)'
;MATPSNSEETSQPILPSAPPAADTYVTVTAANNNAIPVLADGNEPNISKREYIYFLPYPLPPDTEIPYSIHLPQKNPLNLPSHQFEPTSTLVLTSPKRIFVDIRIYKPFTMNNALEPLPNVGEPQRLEWAFGGTSASRPITLASTGPQHGKSQKRIEQDSWTNVTHSTWAHWIDSRFAVGNKNIPVDEGDMYPIAKDLTLEVGHAFHPALGAVKTHEEMWRDVDAVATNEAGTKLCVVLRCQADHAGVRGLVVRVGQFCQGIIMQRESTTVERWEWDDNHPGETEKEKWQRTVRIGGAFLPCSVALRAEVLGLGAVIRFHDFEWVVEELWEWK
;
A
#
# COMPACT_ATOMS: atom_id res chain seq x y z
N MET A 1 2.99 64.09 6.68
CA MET A 1 2.08 63.54 7.71
C MET A 1 0.68 63.54 7.15
N ALA A 2 0.24 62.38 6.65
CA ALA A 2 -1.14 62.08 6.30
C ALA A 2 -1.25 60.55 6.36
N THR A 3 -1.98 60.04 7.36
CA THR A 3 -2.32 58.63 7.55
C THR A 3 -3.54 58.29 6.69
N PRO A 4 -3.57 57.14 5.97
CA PRO A 4 -4.79 56.60 5.45
C PRO A 4 -5.43 55.61 6.43
N SER A 5 -6.65 55.97 6.79
CA SER A 5 -7.80 55.19 7.28
C SER A 5 -7.77 53.67 7.03
N ASN A 6 -7.90 52.89 8.12
CA ASN A 6 -8.30 51.48 8.13
C ASN A 6 -9.79 51.36 7.74
N SER A 7 -10.08 50.63 6.67
CA SER A 7 -11.41 50.05 6.43
C SER A 7 -11.42 48.60 6.92
N GLU A 8 -12.24 48.31 7.93
CA GLU A 8 -12.53 46.98 8.42
C GLU A 8 -13.26 46.17 7.33
N GLU A 9 -12.59 45.15 6.80
CA GLU A 9 -13.20 44.16 5.92
C GLU A 9 -13.87 43.10 6.80
N THR A 10 -15.20 43.06 6.76
CA THR A 10 -16.04 42.16 7.54
C THR A 10 -15.96 40.76 6.93
N SER A 11 -15.22 39.86 7.57
CA SER A 11 -15.16 38.45 7.22
C SER A 11 -16.54 37.81 7.31
N GLN A 12 -17.07 37.36 6.17
CA GLN A 12 -18.29 36.56 6.15
C GLN A 12 -18.03 35.17 6.76
N PRO A 13 -18.99 34.61 7.52
CA PRO A 13 -18.84 33.30 8.12
C PRO A 13 -18.83 32.21 7.02
N ILE A 14 -17.82 31.34 7.11
CA ILE A 14 -17.69 30.14 6.28
C ILE A 14 -18.88 29.24 6.60
N LEU A 15 -19.79 29.07 5.64
CA LEU A 15 -20.88 28.11 5.73
C LEU A 15 -20.30 26.68 5.74
N PRO A 16 -20.82 25.78 6.60
CA PRO A 16 -20.40 24.38 6.60
C PRO A 16 -20.68 23.76 5.23
N SER A 17 -19.67 23.09 4.68
CA SER A 17 -19.75 22.33 3.44
C SER A 17 -20.93 21.37 3.49
N ALA A 18 -21.77 21.39 2.45
CA ALA A 18 -22.90 20.49 2.31
C ALA A 18 -22.44 19.02 2.43
N PRO A 19 -23.26 18.14 3.04
CA PRO A 19 -22.95 16.73 3.13
C PRO A 19 -22.78 16.12 1.73
N PRO A 20 -21.86 15.16 1.53
CA PRO A 20 -21.65 14.53 0.25
C PRO A 20 -22.96 13.90 -0.24
N ALA A 21 -23.39 14.31 -1.43
CA ALA A 21 -24.59 13.80 -2.09
C ALA A 21 -24.54 12.27 -2.14
N ALA A 22 -25.68 11.61 -1.95
CA ALA A 22 -25.81 10.17 -2.15
C ALA A 22 -25.18 9.78 -3.49
N ASP A 23 -24.26 8.81 -3.47
CA ASP A 23 -23.51 8.38 -4.66
C ASP A 23 -24.48 7.86 -5.74
N THR A 24 -24.90 8.75 -6.63
CA THR A 24 -25.87 8.51 -7.71
C THR A 24 -25.36 7.55 -8.79
N TYR A 25 -24.12 7.06 -8.65
CA TYR A 25 -23.39 6.27 -9.64
C TYR A 25 -23.07 4.85 -9.18
N VAL A 26 -23.66 4.38 -8.08
CA VAL A 26 -23.43 3.04 -7.55
C VAL A 26 -24.69 2.19 -7.68
N THR A 27 -24.56 1.06 -8.38
CA THR A 27 -25.59 0.01 -8.35
C THR A 27 -24.93 -1.28 -7.87
N VAL A 28 -25.48 -1.88 -6.83
CA VAL A 28 -25.01 -3.17 -6.30
C VAL A 28 -25.99 -4.24 -6.75
N THR A 29 -25.52 -5.16 -7.57
CA THR A 29 -26.24 -6.41 -7.86
C THR A 29 -25.74 -7.44 -6.86
N ALA A 30 -26.54 -7.68 -5.84
CA ALA A 30 -26.16 -8.53 -4.71
C ALA A 30 -25.90 -9.98 -5.16
N ALA A 31 -24.80 -10.55 -4.69
CA ALA A 31 -24.72 -11.99 -4.47
C ALA A 31 -25.39 -12.32 -3.13
N ASN A 32 -25.97 -13.52 -3.03
CA ASN A 32 -26.73 -14.08 -1.91
C ASN A 32 -26.54 -13.36 -0.55
N ASN A 33 -27.67 -13.03 0.12
CA ASN A 33 -27.80 -12.44 1.47
C ASN A 33 -27.22 -13.32 2.61
N ASN A 34 -26.05 -13.90 2.42
CA ASN A 34 -25.38 -14.70 3.44
C ASN A 34 -24.57 -13.76 4.34
N ALA A 35 -24.50 -14.10 5.62
CA ALA A 35 -23.61 -13.43 6.57
C ALA A 35 -22.16 -13.44 6.05
N ILE A 36 -21.41 -12.39 6.37
CA ILE A 36 -19.98 -12.31 6.06
C ILE A 36 -19.26 -13.50 6.71
N PRO A 37 -18.46 -14.26 5.97
CA PRO A 37 -17.79 -15.42 6.54
C PRO A 37 -16.73 -14.98 7.57
N VAL A 38 -16.67 -15.70 8.68
CA VAL A 38 -15.68 -15.48 9.72
C VAL A 38 -14.34 -16.07 9.28
N LEU A 39 -13.27 -15.30 9.43
CA LEU A 39 -11.92 -15.77 9.13
C LEU A 39 -11.46 -16.80 10.16
N ALA A 40 -10.90 -17.92 9.69
CA ALA A 40 -10.26 -18.90 10.55
C ALA A 40 -8.85 -18.45 10.97
N ASP A 41 -8.43 -18.82 12.18
CA ASP A 41 -7.10 -18.53 12.73
C ASP A 41 -5.96 -18.94 11.77
N GLY A 42 -4.90 -18.14 11.69
CA GLY A 42 -3.69 -18.41 10.93
C GLY A 42 -3.70 -17.96 9.46
N ASN A 43 -4.77 -17.32 9.00
CA ASN A 43 -4.86 -16.66 7.69
C ASN A 43 -5.13 -15.16 7.81
N GLU A 44 -4.64 -14.54 8.88
CA GLU A 44 -4.89 -13.13 9.14
C GLU A 44 -4.38 -12.26 7.97
N PRO A 45 -5.18 -11.26 7.55
CA PRO A 45 -4.67 -10.25 6.64
C PRO A 45 -3.57 -9.45 7.32
N ASN A 46 -2.74 -8.82 6.50
CA ASN A 46 -1.57 -8.08 6.95
C ASN A 46 -1.61 -6.65 6.41
N ILE A 47 -1.16 -5.72 7.25
CA ILE A 47 -0.92 -4.32 6.93
C ILE A 47 0.56 -4.07 7.18
N SER A 48 1.32 -3.71 6.16
CA SER A 48 2.74 -3.35 6.33
C SER A 48 3.00 -1.92 5.88
N LYS A 49 3.75 -1.19 6.69
CA LYS A 49 4.27 0.15 6.37
C LYS A 49 5.77 0.04 6.17
N ARG A 50 6.31 0.70 5.13
CA ARG A 50 7.76 0.75 4.94
C ARG A 50 8.36 1.83 5.83
N GLU A 51 9.29 1.43 6.68
CA GLU A 51 10.01 2.30 7.62
C GLU A 51 11.17 3.04 6.95
N TYR A 52 11.88 2.35 6.04
CA TYR A 52 12.92 2.90 5.20
C TYR A 52 13.24 2.00 4.02
N ILE A 53 13.93 2.58 3.04
CA ILE A 53 14.56 1.84 1.94
C ILE A 53 15.99 2.34 1.72
N TYR A 54 16.92 1.39 1.55
CA TYR A 54 18.26 1.64 1.02
C TYR A 54 18.43 1.00 -0.34
N PHE A 55 19.11 1.69 -1.25
CA PHE A 55 19.59 1.12 -2.50
C PHE A 55 21.08 0.86 -2.40
N LEU A 56 21.47 -0.41 -2.57
CA LEU A 56 22.84 -0.89 -2.51
C LEU A 56 23.37 -1.14 -3.94
N PRO A 57 24.71 -1.22 -4.13
CA PRO A 57 25.29 -1.64 -5.41
C PRO A 57 24.78 -3.02 -5.84
N TYR A 58 24.69 -3.22 -7.16
CA TYR A 58 24.36 -4.53 -7.73
C TYR A 58 25.39 -4.90 -8.83
N PRO A 59 25.99 -6.11 -8.78
CA PRO A 59 25.95 -7.01 -7.63
C PRO A 59 26.59 -6.37 -6.39
N LEU A 60 26.23 -6.85 -5.20
CA LEU A 60 26.88 -6.41 -3.96
C LEU A 60 28.39 -6.69 -4.01
N PRO A 61 29.23 -5.81 -3.43
CA PRO A 61 30.65 -6.08 -3.26
C PRO A 61 30.88 -7.41 -2.51
N PRO A 62 31.99 -8.12 -2.80
CA PRO A 62 32.36 -9.31 -2.04
C PRO A 62 32.38 -9.04 -0.53
N ASP A 63 32.00 -10.05 0.25
CA ASP A 63 31.98 -10.01 1.72
C ASP A 63 31.05 -8.95 2.34
N THR A 64 30.11 -8.40 1.56
CA THR A 64 29.03 -7.56 2.10
C THR A 64 28.13 -8.42 3.00
N GLU A 65 27.95 -7.99 4.23
CA GLU A 65 27.01 -8.61 5.18
C GLU A 65 25.58 -8.34 4.76
N ILE A 66 24.75 -9.38 4.89
CA ILE A 66 23.33 -9.33 4.56
C ILE A 66 22.55 -9.96 5.73
N PRO A 67 21.60 -9.20 6.33
CA PRO A 67 21.25 -7.82 5.99
C PRO A 67 22.31 -6.78 6.38
N TYR A 68 22.47 -5.73 5.59
CA TYR A 68 23.50 -4.70 5.73
C TYR A 68 23.08 -3.58 6.69
N SER A 69 21.88 -3.04 6.50
CA SER A 69 21.41 -1.80 7.12
C SER A 69 21.25 -1.87 8.64
N ILE A 70 21.09 -3.07 9.21
CA ILE A 70 20.99 -3.30 10.67
C ILE A 70 22.29 -3.00 11.43
N HIS A 71 23.43 -2.92 10.72
CA HIS A 71 24.73 -2.61 11.32
C HIS A 71 25.12 -1.14 11.21
N LEU A 72 24.24 -0.29 10.67
CA LEU A 72 24.47 1.14 10.56
C LEU A 72 24.21 1.87 11.90
N PRO A 73 25.00 2.92 12.20
CA PRO A 73 26.13 3.44 11.44
C PRO A 73 27.48 2.76 11.76
N GLN A 74 27.50 1.77 12.66
CA GLN A 74 28.75 1.20 13.21
C GLN A 74 29.61 0.52 12.14
N LYS A 75 28.98 -0.12 11.15
CA LYS A 75 29.65 -0.73 10.00
C LYS A 75 29.07 -0.19 8.70
N ASN A 76 29.79 0.72 8.06
CA ASN A 76 29.32 1.39 6.85
C ASN A 76 30.34 1.44 5.69
N PRO A 77 30.88 0.29 5.23
CA PRO A 77 31.86 0.27 4.13
C PRO A 77 31.30 0.76 2.80
N LEU A 78 29.97 0.75 2.61
CA LEU A 78 29.30 1.26 1.40
C LEU A 78 29.02 2.78 1.48
N ASN A 79 29.39 3.44 2.58
CA ASN A 79 29.19 4.88 2.80
C ASN A 79 27.74 5.33 2.55
N LEU A 80 26.77 4.55 3.03
CA LEU A 80 25.36 4.93 3.01
C LEU A 80 25.09 6.06 4.02
N PRO A 81 23.99 6.81 3.87
CA PRO A 81 23.52 7.70 4.91
C PRO A 81 23.45 6.99 6.27
N SER A 82 23.94 7.65 7.33
CA SER A 82 23.93 7.09 8.69
C SER A 82 22.54 7.06 9.32
N HIS A 83 21.56 7.74 8.70
CA HIS A 83 20.19 7.83 9.17
C HIS A 83 19.26 7.22 8.13
N GLN A 84 18.36 6.38 8.63
CA GLN A 84 17.29 5.76 7.85
C GLN A 84 16.43 6.84 7.20
N PHE A 85 16.06 6.62 5.94
CA PHE A 85 15.24 7.54 5.18
C PHE A 85 14.16 6.80 4.40
N GLU A 86 12.93 7.29 4.52
CA GLU A 86 11.78 6.81 3.77
C GLU A 86 11.17 7.98 3.00
N PRO A 87 11.39 8.06 1.67
CA PRO A 87 10.87 9.14 0.83
C PRO A 87 9.37 9.08 0.60
N THR A 88 8.70 7.96 0.93
CA THR A 88 7.30 7.72 0.59
C THR A 88 6.44 7.39 1.81
N SER A 89 5.14 7.66 1.73
CA SER A 89 4.14 7.02 2.55
C SER A 89 3.74 5.71 1.88
N THR A 90 4.57 4.67 2.03
CA THR A 90 4.30 3.33 1.48
C THR A 90 3.43 2.52 2.44
N LEU A 91 2.38 1.92 1.90
CA LEU A 91 1.45 1.06 2.61
C LEU A 91 1.13 -0.14 1.72
N VAL A 92 1.24 -1.34 2.28
CA VAL A 92 0.86 -2.60 1.65
C VAL A 92 -0.29 -3.20 2.44
N LEU A 93 -1.36 -3.57 1.74
CA LEU A 93 -2.47 -4.34 2.32
C LEU A 93 -2.48 -5.71 1.66
N THR A 94 -2.47 -6.78 2.45
CA THR A 94 -2.49 -8.16 1.97
C THR A 94 -3.69 -8.90 2.59
N SER A 95 -4.54 -9.47 1.75
CA SER A 95 -5.70 -10.25 2.17
C SER A 95 -5.33 -11.67 2.65
N PRO A 96 -6.24 -12.42 3.29
CA PRO A 96 -6.04 -13.82 3.65
C PRO A 96 -5.62 -14.72 2.47
N LYS A 97 -6.21 -14.51 1.28
CA LYS A 97 -5.82 -15.22 0.04
C LYS A 97 -4.54 -14.70 -0.60
N ARG A 98 -3.76 -13.89 0.11
CA ARG A 98 -2.49 -13.30 -0.37
C ARG A 98 -2.66 -12.40 -1.59
N ILE A 99 -3.84 -11.80 -1.74
CA ILE A 99 -4.05 -10.72 -2.71
C ILE A 99 -3.56 -9.43 -2.07
N PHE A 100 -2.67 -8.72 -2.74
CA PHE A 100 -2.06 -7.51 -2.18
C PHE A 100 -2.24 -6.29 -3.07
N VAL A 101 -2.18 -5.12 -2.44
CA VAL A 101 -1.98 -3.83 -3.10
C VAL A 101 -0.90 -3.04 -2.36
N ASP A 102 0.11 -2.60 -3.10
CA ASP A 102 1.20 -1.72 -2.65
C ASP A 102 1.04 -0.36 -3.33
N ILE A 103 0.93 0.70 -2.54
CA ILE A 103 0.86 2.07 -3.04
C ILE A 103 1.91 2.91 -2.33
N ARG A 104 2.82 3.47 -3.13
CA ARG A 104 3.97 4.27 -2.71
C ARG A 104 3.79 5.71 -3.17
N ILE A 105 3.49 6.58 -2.22
CA ILE A 105 3.27 8.01 -2.48
C ILE A 105 4.43 8.81 -1.92
N TYR A 106 5.12 9.62 -2.72
CA TYR A 106 6.15 10.53 -2.22
C TYR A 106 5.60 11.42 -1.10
N LYS A 107 6.33 11.50 0.01
CA LYS A 107 6.06 12.47 1.07
C LYS A 107 6.25 13.89 0.51
N PRO A 108 5.55 14.90 1.05
CA PRO A 108 5.67 16.27 0.57
C PRO A 108 7.13 16.75 0.59
N PHE A 109 7.57 17.34 -0.52
CA PHE A 109 8.95 17.84 -0.68
C PHE A 109 9.24 19.12 0.11
N THR A 110 8.19 19.79 0.62
CA THR A 110 8.27 21.01 1.43
C THR A 110 7.47 20.86 2.73
N MET A 111 8.02 21.38 3.83
CA MET A 111 7.37 21.32 5.16
C MET A 111 5.99 22.01 5.18
N ASN A 112 5.79 23.06 4.38
CA ASN A 112 4.51 23.77 4.30
C ASN A 112 3.38 22.92 3.70
N ASN A 113 3.72 21.89 2.91
CA ASN A 113 2.75 20.98 2.29
C ASN A 113 2.61 19.66 3.08
N ALA A 114 3.32 19.51 4.21
CA ALA A 114 3.32 18.27 5.00
C ALA A 114 2.02 18.03 5.79
N LEU A 115 1.25 19.10 6.05
CA LEU A 115 0.07 19.07 6.91
C LEU A 115 -1.26 19.09 6.15
N GLU A 116 -1.24 19.36 4.85
CA GLU A 116 -2.46 19.44 4.05
C GLU A 116 -2.76 18.08 3.39
N PRO A 117 -3.99 17.53 3.53
CA PRO A 117 -4.43 16.38 2.77
C PRO A 117 -4.21 16.60 1.28
N LEU A 118 -3.91 15.52 0.54
CA LEU A 118 -3.83 15.62 -0.92
C LEU A 118 -5.16 16.18 -1.45
N PRO A 119 -5.14 17.24 -2.28
CA PRO A 119 -6.37 17.77 -2.85
C PRO A 119 -7.10 16.66 -3.61
N ASN A 120 -8.43 16.72 -3.65
CA ASN A 120 -9.26 15.78 -4.42
C ASN A 120 -8.82 15.70 -5.90
N VAL A 121 -8.08 16.68 -6.41
CA VAL A 121 -7.32 16.63 -7.66
C VAL A 121 -5.87 16.31 -7.33
N GLY A 122 -5.51 15.03 -7.30
CA GLY A 122 -4.16 14.60 -6.90
C GLY A 122 -3.04 15.18 -7.77
N GLU A 123 -1.85 15.26 -7.20
CA GLU A 123 -0.61 15.60 -7.90
C GLU A 123 -0.02 14.33 -8.54
N PRO A 124 -0.09 14.13 -9.88
CA PRO A 124 0.35 12.87 -10.50
C PRO A 124 1.80 12.51 -10.21
N GLN A 125 2.65 13.53 -10.05
CA GLN A 125 4.08 13.39 -9.77
C GLN A 125 4.39 12.79 -8.40
N ARG A 126 3.41 12.73 -7.49
CA ARG A 126 3.59 12.14 -6.16
C ARG A 126 3.43 10.63 -6.15
N LEU A 127 2.89 10.02 -7.20
CA LEU A 127 2.86 8.56 -7.31
C LEU A 127 4.25 8.05 -7.71
N GLU A 128 4.93 7.38 -6.80
CA GLU A 128 6.24 6.76 -7.08
C GLU A 128 6.04 5.41 -7.79
N TRP A 129 5.20 4.57 -7.19
CA TRP A 129 4.81 3.27 -7.72
C TRP A 129 3.52 2.81 -7.05
N ALA A 130 2.67 2.15 -7.81
CA ALA A 130 1.59 1.36 -7.26
C ALA A 130 1.39 0.10 -8.09
N PHE A 131 1.11 -1.01 -7.42
CA PHE A 131 0.91 -2.30 -8.04
C PHE A 131 0.11 -3.21 -7.12
N GLY A 132 -0.41 -4.30 -7.68
CA GLY A 132 -1.19 -5.27 -6.93
C GLY A 132 -1.28 -6.60 -7.66
N GLY A 133 -1.57 -7.65 -6.92
CA GLY A 133 -1.52 -9.01 -7.43
C GLY A 133 -1.56 -10.04 -6.33
N THR A 134 -0.77 -11.10 -6.46
CA THR A 134 -0.70 -12.19 -5.48
C THR A 134 0.71 -12.36 -4.96
N SER A 135 0.85 -12.61 -3.65
CA SER A 135 2.14 -12.92 -3.03
C SER A 135 2.24 -14.38 -2.63
N ALA A 136 3.47 -14.89 -2.57
CA ALA A 136 3.79 -16.21 -2.05
C ALA A 136 5.09 -16.14 -1.26
N SER A 137 5.18 -16.87 -0.15
CA SER A 137 6.38 -16.95 0.68
C SER A 137 6.70 -18.40 0.97
N ARG A 138 7.98 -18.77 0.92
CA ARG A 138 8.46 -20.10 1.30
C ARG A 138 9.63 -19.99 2.29
N PRO A 139 9.68 -20.80 3.35
CA PRO A 139 10.85 -20.85 4.21
C PRO A 139 12.10 -21.21 3.40
N ILE A 140 13.21 -20.55 3.72
CA ILE A 140 14.51 -20.87 3.15
C ILE A 140 15.53 -21.18 4.24
N THR A 141 16.35 -22.18 3.99
CA THR A 141 17.59 -22.34 4.73
C THR A 141 18.63 -21.47 4.06
N LEU A 142 19.16 -20.53 4.82
CA LEU A 142 20.26 -19.70 4.37
C LEU A 142 21.47 -20.58 4.05
N ALA A 143 21.88 -20.62 2.79
CA ALA A 143 23.09 -21.33 2.40
C ALA A 143 24.32 -20.71 3.08
N SER A 144 25.32 -21.55 3.38
CA SER A 144 26.61 -21.14 3.93
C SER A 144 27.40 -20.19 2.99
N THR A 145 27.01 -20.10 1.71
CA THR A 145 27.59 -19.24 0.68
C THR A 145 26.86 -17.90 0.48
N GLY A 146 25.97 -17.51 1.39
CA GLY A 146 25.20 -16.26 1.28
C GLY A 146 24.04 -16.32 0.28
N PRO A 147 23.25 -15.22 0.14
CA PRO A 147 22.19 -15.11 -0.86
C PRO A 147 22.74 -15.27 -2.29
N GLN A 148 21.96 -15.84 -3.21
CA GLN A 148 22.39 -16.00 -4.61
C GLN A 148 22.56 -14.64 -5.34
N HIS A 149 21.93 -13.58 -4.82
CA HIS A 149 22.03 -12.22 -5.34
C HIS A 149 23.21 -11.47 -4.70
N GLY A 150 24.42 -11.77 -5.16
CA GLY A 150 25.65 -11.16 -4.66
C GLY A 150 26.72 -12.22 -4.45
N LYS A 151 27.95 -11.95 -4.89
CA LYS A 151 29.08 -12.86 -4.70
C LYS A 151 29.64 -12.75 -3.27
N SER A 152 28.77 -12.74 -2.26
CA SER A 152 29.16 -12.67 -0.85
C SER A 152 29.43 -14.10 -0.35
N GLN A 153 30.69 -14.52 -0.34
CA GLN A 153 31.09 -15.89 0.04
C GLN A 153 31.16 -16.13 1.55
N LYS A 154 30.95 -15.11 2.39
CA LYS A 154 31.19 -15.20 3.83
C LYS A 154 30.08 -14.55 4.64
N ARG A 155 29.36 -15.36 5.40
CA ARG A 155 28.63 -14.88 6.58
C ARG A 155 29.53 -15.08 7.80
N ILE A 156 29.58 -14.11 8.71
CA ILE A 156 30.16 -14.34 10.04
C ILE A 156 29.18 -15.23 10.80
N GLU A 157 29.70 -16.31 11.41
CA GLU A 157 29.00 -17.40 12.11
C GLU A 157 28.17 -16.97 13.35
N GLN A 158 27.92 -15.68 13.56
CA GLN A 158 27.42 -15.15 14.83
C GLN A 158 25.91 -14.88 14.86
N ASP A 159 25.25 -14.61 13.73
CA ASP A 159 23.80 -14.38 13.70
C ASP A 159 23.07 -15.60 13.11
N SER A 160 22.49 -16.40 14.01
CA SER A 160 21.58 -17.48 13.63
C SER A 160 20.21 -16.91 13.27
N TRP A 161 20.03 -16.53 12.01
CA TRP A 161 18.73 -16.15 11.49
C TRP A 161 17.80 -17.36 11.48
N THR A 162 16.61 -17.19 12.06
CA THR A 162 15.55 -18.20 12.06
C THR A 162 14.34 -17.66 11.30
N ASN A 163 13.55 -18.55 10.72
CA ASN A 163 12.30 -18.21 10.01
C ASN A 163 12.47 -17.24 8.82
N VAL A 164 13.63 -17.26 8.15
CA VAL A 164 13.81 -16.52 6.90
C VAL A 164 12.97 -17.14 5.81
N THR A 165 12.25 -16.31 5.07
CA THR A 165 11.44 -16.72 3.92
C THR A 165 11.93 -16.05 2.66
N HIS A 166 11.80 -16.73 1.53
CA HIS A 166 11.87 -16.10 0.22
C HIS A 166 10.46 -15.79 -0.24
N SER A 167 10.21 -14.53 -0.57
CA SER A 167 8.92 -14.00 -0.97
C SER A 167 8.94 -13.55 -2.42
N THR A 168 7.83 -13.78 -3.11
CA THR A 168 7.64 -13.40 -4.52
C THR A 168 6.30 -12.70 -4.68
N TRP A 169 6.27 -11.62 -5.44
CA TRP A 169 5.07 -10.83 -5.75
C TRP A 169 4.79 -10.88 -7.24
N ALA A 170 3.68 -11.52 -7.62
CA ALA A 170 3.25 -11.61 -9.01
C ALA A 170 2.30 -10.44 -9.32
N HIS A 171 2.79 -9.47 -10.10
CA HIS A 171 2.04 -8.26 -10.42
C HIS A 171 0.95 -8.57 -11.46
N TRP A 172 -0.30 -8.38 -11.05
CA TRP A 172 -1.45 -8.47 -11.94
C TRP A 172 -1.83 -7.12 -12.54
N ILE A 173 -1.56 -6.05 -11.79
CA ILE A 173 -1.73 -4.64 -12.17
C ILE A 173 -0.52 -3.86 -11.67
N ASP A 174 0.05 -2.99 -12.51
CA ASP A 174 1.24 -2.21 -12.17
C ASP A 174 1.18 -0.85 -12.89
N SER A 175 1.32 0.23 -12.14
CA SER A 175 1.29 1.62 -12.65
C SER A 175 2.40 1.95 -13.67
N ARG A 176 3.46 1.14 -13.76
CA ARG A 176 4.56 1.31 -14.70
C ARG A 176 4.38 0.52 -16.00
N PHE A 177 3.38 -0.36 -16.06
CA PHE A 177 3.17 -1.26 -17.19
C PHE A 177 1.72 -1.25 -17.64
N ALA A 178 1.49 -1.17 -18.96
CA ALA A 178 0.15 -1.31 -19.52
C ALA A 178 -0.50 -2.64 -19.11
N VAL A 179 -1.84 -2.65 -19.02
CA VAL A 179 -2.62 -3.85 -18.69
C VAL A 179 -2.24 -5.03 -19.58
N GLY A 180 -1.92 -6.17 -18.95
CA GLY A 180 -1.57 -7.42 -19.66
C GLY A 180 -0.14 -7.48 -20.20
N ASN A 181 0.72 -6.51 -19.86
CA ASN A 181 2.13 -6.57 -20.22
C ASN A 181 2.81 -7.81 -19.62
N LYS A 182 3.49 -8.59 -20.46
CA LYS A 182 4.16 -9.85 -20.07
C LYS A 182 5.58 -9.65 -19.53
N ASN A 183 6.10 -8.43 -19.61
CA ASN A 183 7.47 -8.08 -19.26
C ASN A 183 7.55 -7.32 -17.93
N ILE A 184 6.54 -7.46 -17.06
CA ILE A 184 6.65 -6.97 -15.69
C ILE A 184 7.81 -7.76 -15.03
N PRO A 185 8.84 -7.09 -14.48
CA PRO A 185 9.95 -7.75 -13.83
C PRO A 185 9.50 -8.66 -12.69
N VAL A 186 10.30 -9.68 -12.40
CA VAL A 186 10.13 -10.48 -11.19
C VAL A 186 10.37 -9.56 -9.98
N ASP A 187 9.42 -9.56 -9.06
CA ASP A 187 9.54 -8.90 -7.77
C ASP A 187 9.67 -9.98 -6.69
N GLU A 188 10.83 -10.03 -6.04
CA GLU A 188 11.19 -11.04 -5.06
C GLU A 188 12.26 -10.56 -4.09
N GLY A 189 12.23 -11.11 -2.88
CA GLY A 189 13.10 -10.72 -1.78
C GLY A 189 13.21 -11.79 -0.70
N ASP A 190 14.35 -11.83 -0.03
CA ASP A 190 14.55 -12.62 1.17
C ASP A 190 14.13 -11.78 2.39
N MET A 191 13.22 -12.32 3.20
CA MET A 191 12.61 -11.65 4.35
C MET A 191 13.28 -12.11 5.64
N TYR A 192 13.94 -11.17 6.34
CA TYR A 192 14.67 -11.40 7.58
C TYR A 192 13.86 -10.86 8.77
N PRO A 193 13.31 -11.72 9.65
CA PRO A 193 12.58 -11.24 10.83
C PRO A 193 13.54 -10.53 11.80
N ILE A 194 13.31 -9.25 12.07
CA ILE A 194 14.14 -8.42 12.97
C ILE A 194 13.52 -8.35 14.37
N ALA A 195 12.19 -8.19 14.43
CA ALA A 195 11.41 -8.20 15.66
C ALA A 195 10.00 -8.76 15.36
N LYS A 196 9.14 -8.83 16.37
CA LYS A 196 7.75 -9.35 16.21
C LYS A 196 7.00 -8.66 15.07
N ASP A 197 7.17 -7.35 14.94
CA ASP A 197 6.48 -6.48 13.98
C ASP A 197 7.43 -5.89 12.94
N LEU A 198 8.69 -6.34 12.88
CA LEU A 198 9.71 -5.79 11.96
C LEU A 198 10.34 -6.88 11.12
N THR A 199 10.32 -6.69 9.82
CA THR A 199 10.94 -7.58 8.85
C THR A 199 11.77 -6.78 7.86
N LEU A 200 13.02 -7.16 7.65
CA LEU A 200 13.89 -6.55 6.65
C LEU A 200 13.89 -7.41 5.40
N GLU A 201 13.40 -6.84 4.31
CA GLU A 201 13.45 -7.42 2.98
C GLU A 201 14.78 -7.10 2.31
N VAL A 202 15.40 -8.09 1.70
CA VAL A 202 16.58 -7.94 0.85
C VAL A 202 16.26 -8.52 -0.53
N GLY A 203 16.13 -7.64 -1.52
CA GLY A 203 15.82 -8.02 -2.89
C GLY A 203 16.67 -7.25 -3.89
N HIS A 204 16.31 -7.34 -5.16
CA HIS A 204 16.90 -6.50 -6.19
C HIS A 204 15.88 -6.21 -7.28
N ALA A 205 15.92 -4.97 -7.78
CA ALA A 205 14.98 -4.53 -8.80
C ALA A 205 15.64 -3.48 -9.70
N PHE A 206 15.09 -3.29 -10.90
CA PHE A 206 15.50 -2.18 -11.76
C PHE A 206 15.05 -0.85 -11.13
N HIS A 207 16.00 0.03 -10.84
CA HIS A 207 15.72 1.36 -10.30
C HIS A 207 15.60 2.37 -11.47
N PRO A 208 14.40 2.92 -11.76
CA PRO A 208 14.19 3.75 -12.95
C PRO A 208 15.06 5.02 -12.98
N ALA A 209 15.14 5.75 -11.86
CA ALA A 209 15.95 6.98 -11.81
C ALA A 209 17.47 6.76 -11.94
N LEU A 210 17.96 5.54 -11.63
CA LEU A 210 19.37 5.19 -11.75
C LEU A 210 19.69 4.42 -13.04
N GLY A 211 18.66 4.04 -13.81
CA GLY A 211 18.80 3.30 -15.07
C GLY A 211 19.51 1.95 -14.90
N ALA A 212 19.48 1.35 -13.72
CA ALA A 212 20.24 0.14 -13.39
C ALA A 212 19.53 -0.73 -12.36
N VAL A 213 19.82 -2.03 -12.38
CA VAL A 213 19.44 -2.94 -11.29
C VAL A 213 20.19 -2.52 -10.03
N LYS A 214 19.47 -2.52 -8.90
CA LYS A 214 20.01 -2.27 -7.57
C LYS A 214 19.52 -3.35 -6.62
N THR A 215 20.40 -3.75 -5.71
CA THR A 215 19.95 -4.42 -4.49
C THR A 215 19.22 -3.37 -3.66
N HIS A 216 18.12 -3.76 -3.05
CA HIS A 216 17.41 -2.92 -2.10
C HIS A 216 17.32 -3.63 -0.75
N GLU A 217 17.31 -2.82 0.31
CA GLU A 217 16.89 -3.27 1.63
C GLU A 217 15.70 -2.42 2.07
N GLU A 218 14.57 -3.05 2.32
CA GLU A 218 13.32 -2.40 2.73
C GLU A 218 12.94 -2.91 4.13
N MET A 219 12.91 -2.01 5.12
CA MET A 219 12.41 -2.36 6.44
C MET A 219 10.90 -2.18 6.48
N TRP A 220 10.19 -3.25 6.81
CA TRP A 220 8.75 -3.29 6.90
C TRP A 220 8.32 -3.41 8.36
N ARG A 221 7.36 -2.58 8.75
CA ARG A 221 6.64 -2.70 10.02
C ARG A 221 5.23 -3.21 9.78
N ASP A 222 4.89 -4.31 10.44
CA ASP A 222 3.52 -4.79 10.50
C ASP A 222 2.70 -3.98 11.50
N VAL A 223 1.50 -3.58 11.07
CA VAL A 223 0.56 -2.79 11.86
C VAL A 223 -0.67 -3.63 12.14
N ASP A 224 -1.08 -3.66 13.40
CA ASP A 224 -2.31 -4.36 13.78
C ASP A 224 -3.52 -3.73 13.08
N ALA A 225 -4.37 -4.61 12.52
CA ALA A 225 -5.67 -4.19 12.04
C ALA A 225 -6.55 -3.76 13.22
N VAL A 226 -7.36 -2.73 13.01
CA VAL A 226 -8.29 -2.19 14.01
C VAL A 226 -9.72 -2.31 13.49
N ALA A 227 -10.65 -2.57 14.40
CA ALA A 227 -12.08 -2.58 14.11
C ALA A 227 -12.57 -1.14 13.89
N THR A 228 -13.35 -0.92 12.84
CA THR A 228 -13.90 0.41 12.51
C THR A 228 -15.37 0.55 12.89
N ASN A 229 -15.98 -0.53 13.37
CA ASN A 229 -17.38 -0.61 13.75
C ASN A 229 -17.55 -0.81 15.27
N GLU A 230 -18.75 -0.55 15.77
CA GLU A 230 -19.09 -0.70 17.18
C GLU A 230 -19.11 -2.17 17.65
N ALA A 231 -19.26 -3.12 16.72
CA ALA A 231 -19.23 -4.55 17.03
C ALA A 231 -17.83 -5.04 17.43
N GLY A 232 -16.79 -4.22 17.24
CA GLY A 232 -15.42 -4.56 17.54
C GLY A 232 -14.84 -5.59 16.58
N THR A 233 -15.45 -5.78 15.41
CA THR A 233 -14.96 -6.70 14.38
C THR A 233 -14.19 -5.96 13.30
N LYS A 234 -13.23 -6.66 12.71
CA LYS A 234 -12.37 -6.21 11.63
C LYS A 234 -12.88 -6.80 10.32
N LEU A 235 -12.73 -6.03 9.24
CA LEU A 235 -13.20 -6.40 7.91
C LEU A 235 -12.05 -6.45 6.91
N CYS A 236 -12.09 -7.45 6.02
CA CYS A 236 -11.23 -7.54 4.85
C CYS A 236 -12.09 -7.69 3.61
N VAL A 237 -11.79 -6.90 2.58
CA VAL A 237 -12.55 -6.86 1.33
C VAL A 237 -11.57 -6.81 0.17
N VAL A 238 -11.80 -7.60 -0.86
CA VAL A 238 -11.13 -7.46 -2.16
C VAL A 238 -12.17 -7.24 -3.24
N LEU A 239 -12.07 -6.12 -3.96
CA LEU A 239 -12.85 -5.86 -5.17
C LEU A 239 -11.94 -5.96 -6.39
N ARG A 240 -12.40 -6.66 -7.44
CA ARG A 240 -11.69 -6.77 -8.71
C ARG A 240 -12.52 -6.24 -9.87
N CYS A 241 -11.93 -5.36 -10.67
CA CYS A 241 -12.44 -4.96 -11.99
C CYS A 241 -11.53 -5.57 -13.06
N GLN A 242 -12.09 -6.32 -14.00
CA GLN A 242 -11.32 -6.92 -15.09
C GLN A 242 -12.06 -6.81 -16.42
N ALA A 243 -11.53 -5.97 -17.30
CA ALA A 243 -11.95 -5.84 -18.69
C ALA A 243 -10.70 -5.72 -19.57
N ASP A 244 -9.93 -6.80 -19.65
CA ASP A 244 -8.63 -6.85 -20.35
C ASP A 244 -8.74 -6.43 -21.82
N HIS A 245 -9.86 -6.74 -22.49
CA HIS A 245 -10.14 -6.32 -23.88
C HIS A 245 -10.25 -4.80 -24.05
N ALA A 246 -10.65 -4.08 -22.99
CA ALA A 246 -10.69 -2.63 -22.94
C ALA A 246 -9.39 -2.02 -22.39
N GLY A 247 -8.42 -2.87 -22.02
CA GLY A 247 -7.20 -2.47 -21.33
C GLY A 247 -7.48 -1.99 -19.90
N VAL A 248 -8.47 -2.56 -19.21
CA VAL A 248 -8.85 -2.13 -17.85
C VAL A 248 -8.65 -3.25 -16.83
N ARG A 249 -7.90 -2.95 -15.78
CA ARG A 249 -7.81 -3.75 -14.55
C ARG A 249 -7.91 -2.84 -13.35
N GLY A 250 -8.58 -3.28 -12.31
CA GLY A 250 -8.66 -2.58 -11.03
C GLY A 250 -8.67 -3.55 -9.87
N LEU A 251 -8.05 -3.14 -8.77
CA LEU A 251 -7.99 -3.89 -7.53
C LEU A 251 -8.20 -2.92 -6.36
N VAL A 252 -9.13 -3.26 -5.47
CA VAL A 252 -9.32 -2.57 -4.17
C VAL A 252 -9.14 -3.61 -3.08
N VAL A 253 -8.35 -3.27 -2.06
CA VAL A 253 -8.17 -4.09 -0.86
C VAL A 253 -8.48 -3.23 0.36
N ARG A 254 -9.35 -3.71 1.25
CA ARG A 254 -9.55 -3.19 2.61
C ARG A 254 -9.00 -4.20 3.61
N VAL A 255 -8.30 -3.72 4.62
CA VAL A 255 -7.94 -4.47 5.83
C VAL A 255 -8.13 -3.55 7.04
N GLY A 256 -9.11 -3.87 7.87
CA GLY A 256 -9.44 -3.07 9.06
C GLY A 256 -9.70 -1.60 8.72
N GLN A 257 -8.85 -0.74 9.29
CA GLN A 257 -8.83 0.72 9.21
C GLN A 257 -8.20 1.30 7.94
N PHE A 258 -7.71 0.45 7.02
CA PHE A 258 -7.10 0.90 5.77
C PHE A 258 -7.85 0.33 4.56
N CYS A 259 -8.04 1.16 3.53
CA CYS A 259 -8.49 0.72 2.22
C CYS A 259 -7.66 1.39 1.13
N GLN A 260 -7.15 0.59 0.19
CA GLN A 260 -6.36 1.06 -0.95
C GLN A 260 -6.94 0.53 -2.25
N GLY A 261 -6.85 1.32 -3.30
CA GLY A 261 -7.29 0.92 -4.62
C GLY A 261 -6.35 1.41 -5.71
N ILE A 262 -6.21 0.60 -6.76
CA ILE A 262 -5.53 0.93 -8.00
C ILE A 262 -6.43 0.53 -9.18
N ILE A 263 -6.52 1.37 -10.21
CA ILE A 263 -7.11 1.05 -11.50
C ILE A 263 -6.20 1.54 -12.62
N MET A 264 -5.97 0.67 -13.59
CA MET A 264 -5.29 0.95 -14.84
C MET A 264 -6.34 0.99 -15.95
N GLN A 265 -6.34 2.07 -16.72
CA GLN A 265 -7.12 2.25 -17.93
C GLN A 265 -6.17 2.53 -19.08
N ARG A 266 -5.83 1.48 -19.83
CA ARG A 266 -4.74 1.46 -20.81
C ARG A 266 -3.41 1.81 -20.14
N GLU A 267 -2.96 3.06 -20.30
CA GLU A 267 -1.71 3.59 -19.72
C GLU A 267 -1.97 4.58 -18.58
N SER A 268 -3.23 4.91 -18.30
CA SER A 268 -3.60 5.84 -17.24
C SER A 268 -3.85 5.10 -15.92
N THR A 269 -3.13 5.50 -14.88
CA THR A 269 -3.29 4.98 -13.52
C THR A 269 -4.17 5.90 -12.69
N THR A 270 -5.04 5.32 -11.87
CA THR A 270 -5.63 6.03 -10.72
C THR A 270 -5.46 5.20 -9.46
N VAL A 271 -5.09 5.84 -8.36
CA VAL A 271 -4.97 5.23 -7.04
C VAL A 271 -5.77 6.01 -6.00
N GLU A 272 -6.29 5.29 -5.00
CA GLU A 272 -6.92 5.86 -3.82
C GLU A 272 -6.41 5.19 -2.53
N ARG A 273 -6.30 5.97 -1.46
CA ARG A 273 -6.10 5.48 -0.09
C ARG A 273 -7.13 6.13 0.83
N TRP A 274 -7.73 5.31 1.67
CA TRP A 274 -8.67 5.68 2.70
C TRP A 274 -8.19 5.14 4.05
N GLU A 275 -8.32 5.97 5.07
CA GLU A 275 -7.89 5.69 6.43
C GLU A 275 -9.03 6.04 7.38
N TRP A 276 -9.29 5.15 8.33
CA TRP A 276 -10.23 5.39 9.41
C TRP A 276 -9.47 5.86 10.65
N ASP A 277 -9.97 6.93 11.28
CA ASP A 277 -9.41 7.47 12.52
C ASP A 277 -10.51 7.65 13.56
N ASP A 278 -10.39 6.94 14.68
CA ASP A 278 -11.35 7.01 15.78
C ASP A 278 -11.44 8.42 16.40
N ASN A 279 -10.35 9.19 16.30
CA ASN A 279 -10.27 10.55 16.83
C ASN A 279 -10.84 11.61 15.88
N HIS A 280 -11.25 11.23 14.67
CA HIS A 280 -11.89 12.15 13.74
C HIS A 280 -13.24 12.62 14.33
N PRO A 281 -13.61 13.92 14.22
CA PRO A 281 -14.80 14.48 14.85
C PRO A 281 -16.14 13.97 14.28
N GLY A 282 -16.11 13.04 13.32
CA GLY A 282 -17.32 12.40 12.77
C GLY A 282 -18.04 11.57 13.83
N GLU A 283 -19.37 11.63 13.85
CA GLU A 283 -20.20 10.91 14.83
C GLU A 283 -20.44 9.46 14.40
N THR A 284 -20.40 9.18 13.10
CA THR A 284 -20.63 7.85 12.53
C THR A 284 -19.34 7.19 12.04
N GLU A 285 -19.32 5.84 11.97
CA GLU A 285 -18.21 5.10 11.34
C GLU A 285 -17.86 5.67 9.96
N LYS A 286 -18.88 5.99 9.17
CA LYS A 286 -18.73 6.52 7.81
C LYS A 286 -18.00 7.87 7.80
N GLU A 287 -18.30 8.75 8.74
CA GLU A 287 -17.69 10.09 8.83
C GLU A 287 -16.26 10.06 9.37
N LYS A 288 -15.84 8.96 9.99
CA LYS A 288 -14.47 8.75 10.48
C LYS A 288 -13.52 8.23 9.40
N TRP A 289 -14.05 7.80 8.25
CA TRP A 289 -13.25 7.46 7.08
C TRP A 289 -12.86 8.70 6.27
N GLN A 290 -11.57 8.84 6.00
CA GLN A 290 -11.02 9.94 5.22
C GLN A 290 -10.25 9.39 4.03
N ARG A 291 -10.46 9.99 2.85
CA ARG A 291 -9.62 9.72 1.69
C ARG A 291 -8.33 10.52 1.82
N THR A 292 -7.25 9.86 2.20
CA THR A 292 -5.93 10.49 2.41
C THR A 292 -5.12 10.61 1.12
N VAL A 293 -5.40 9.78 0.11
CA VAL A 293 -4.77 9.83 -1.21
C VAL A 293 -5.82 9.66 -2.30
N ARG A 294 -5.75 10.50 -3.33
CA ARG A 294 -6.32 10.24 -4.65
C ARG A 294 -5.38 10.80 -5.69
N ILE A 295 -4.89 9.97 -6.61
CA ILE A 295 -4.06 10.41 -7.74
C ILE A 295 -4.62 9.79 -9.01
N GLY A 296 -4.80 10.59 -10.06
CA GLY A 296 -5.40 10.15 -11.34
C GLY A 296 -6.79 10.71 -11.59
N GLY A 297 -7.38 10.31 -12.71
CA GLY A 297 -8.64 10.88 -13.22
C GLY A 297 -9.91 10.15 -12.81
N ALA A 298 -9.83 8.88 -12.40
CA ALA A 298 -11.00 8.06 -12.08
C ALA A 298 -11.40 8.15 -10.58
N PHE A 299 -12.53 7.55 -10.22
CA PHE A 299 -12.89 7.26 -8.84
C PHE A 299 -12.99 5.75 -8.67
N LEU A 300 -12.55 5.25 -7.52
CA LEU A 300 -12.58 3.83 -7.20
C LEU A 300 -13.71 3.55 -6.19
N PRO A 301 -14.30 2.34 -6.19
CA PRO A 301 -15.34 1.95 -5.24
C PRO A 301 -14.78 1.68 -3.83
N CYS A 302 -13.72 2.38 -3.42
CA CYS A 302 -13.16 2.28 -2.07
C CYS A 302 -14.23 2.60 -1.02
N SER A 303 -15.03 3.64 -1.22
CA SER A 303 -16.16 3.99 -0.34
C SER A 303 -17.23 2.89 -0.23
N VAL A 304 -17.37 2.05 -1.26
CA VAL A 304 -18.26 0.88 -1.22
C VAL A 304 -17.67 -0.21 -0.34
N ALA A 305 -16.36 -0.46 -0.42
CA ALA A 305 -15.65 -1.42 0.43
C ALA A 305 -15.69 -1.05 1.93
N LEU A 306 -16.05 0.19 2.28
CA LEU A 306 -16.21 0.64 3.67
C LEU A 306 -17.53 0.19 4.31
N ARG A 307 -18.55 -0.14 3.51
CA ARG A 307 -19.94 -0.37 3.94
C ARG A 307 -20.29 -1.85 3.97
N ALA A 308 -20.19 -2.49 5.14
CA ALA A 308 -20.45 -3.93 5.29
C ALA A 308 -21.84 -4.35 4.79
N GLU A 309 -22.84 -3.50 4.92
CA GLU A 309 -24.24 -3.75 4.59
C GLU A 309 -24.54 -3.89 3.09
N VAL A 310 -23.64 -3.43 2.22
CA VAL A 310 -23.77 -3.57 0.75
C VAL A 310 -22.79 -4.58 0.16
N LEU A 311 -21.98 -5.23 0.99
CA LEU A 311 -20.99 -6.21 0.55
C LEU A 311 -21.56 -7.63 0.62
N GLY A 312 -21.18 -8.44 -0.37
CA GLY A 312 -21.48 -9.87 -0.40
C GLY A 312 -20.51 -10.56 -1.33
N LEU A 313 -20.00 -11.74 -0.96
CA LEU A 313 -19.03 -12.48 -1.79
C LEU A 313 -19.64 -12.80 -3.16
N GLY A 314 -18.96 -12.40 -4.23
CA GLY A 314 -19.43 -12.52 -5.62
C GLY A 314 -20.39 -11.41 -6.07
N ALA A 315 -20.71 -10.44 -5.22
CA ALA A 315 -21.58 -9.32 -5.60
C ALA A 315 -20.89 -8.47 -6.67
N VAL A 316 -21.70 -7.96 -7.60
CA VAL A 316 -21.24 -7.08 -8.68
C VAL A 316 -21.62 -5.65 -8.34
N ILE A 317 -20.60 -4.81 -8.15
CA ILE A 317 -20.71 -3.39 -7.89
C ILE A 317 -20.44 -2.66 -9.21
N ARG A 318 -21.48 -2.08 -9.79
CA ARG A 318 -21.30 -1.13 -10.88
C ARG A 318 -20.99 0.23 -10.27
N PHE A 319 -19.80 0.74 -10.55
CA PHE A 319 -19.29 2.01 -10.06
C PHE A 319 -18.79 2.82 -11.25
N HIS A 320 -19.50 3.90 -11.59
CA HIS A 320 -19.34 4.61 -12.85
C HIS A 320 -19.44 3.65 -14.06
N ASP A 321 -18.41 3.61 -14.90
CA ASP A 321 -18.37 2.85 -16.15
C ASP A 321 -17.90 1.40 -15.97
N PHE A 322 -17.51 1.01 -14.75
CA PHE A 322 -16.88 -0.29 -14.49
C PHE A 322 -17.67 -1.17 -13.53
N GLU A 323 -17.57 -2.47 -13.78
CA GLU A 323 -18.10 -3.51 -12.90
C GLU A 323 -16.97 -4.09 -12.06
N TRP A 324 -17.22 -4.16 -10.76
CA TRP A 324 -16.29 -4.66 -9.76
C TRP A 324 -16.93 -5.86 -9.06
N VAL A 325 -16.20 -6.94 -8.91
CA VAL A 325 -16.67 -8.14 -8.21
C VAL A 325 -16.05 -8.18 -6.83
N VAL A 326 -16.86 -8.44 -5.80
CA VAL A 326 -16.36 -8.79 -4.46
C VAL A 326 -15.74 -10.19 -4.51
N GLU A 327 -14.43 -10.27 -4.69
CA GLU A 327 -13.68 -11.52 -4.84
C GLU A 327 -13.36 -12.18 -3.48
N GLU A 328 -13.22 -11.36 -2.46
CA GLU A 328 -12.90 -11.78 -1.10
C GLU A 328 -13.59 -10.87 -0.09
N LEU A 329 -14.11 -11.48 0.97
CA LEU A 329 -14.83 -10.79 2.03
C LEU A 329 -14.69 -11.62 3.30
N TRP A 330 -14.17 -11.03 4.37
CA TRP A 330 -13.97 -11.70 5.66
C TRP A 330 -14.21 -10.76 6.83
N GLU A 331 -14.68 -11.34 7.94
CA GLU A 331 -14.82 -10.66 9.22
C GLU A 331 -14.09 -11.45 10.33
N TRP A 332 -13.46 -10.75 11.27
CA TRP A 332 -12.81 -11.38 12.44
C TRP A 332 -12.76 -10.46 13.66
N LYS A 333 -12.36 -10.99 14.82
CA LYS A 333 -12.29 -10.24 16.08
C LYS A 333 -10.96 -9.56 16.30
#